data_AF-A0A8T5TSB4-F1
#
_entry.id   AF-A0A8T5TSB4-F1
#
_cell.length_a   1.000
_cell.length_b   1.000
_cell.length_c   1.000
_cell.angle_alpha   90.00
_cell.angle_beta   90.00
_cell.angle_gamma   90.00
#
_symmetry.space_group_name_H-M   'P 1'
#
loop_
_entity.id
_entity.type
_entity.pdbx_description
1 polymer ?
#
loop_
_entity_poly.entity_id
_entity_poly.type
_entity_poly.pdbx_seq_one_letter_code
_entity_poly.pdbx_strand_id
1 'polypeptide(L)'
;MLKTYIFNDANKNWIEEQSSLLYHDLCALVDEERNIIYVWNGPKSSQERLKKGNELLKNLISIYSNINFQISILNKKVPDYVQIRLDEMLGEIKREDKKEYDKFSRFITLRLYFIFLLSALIFPLISFLNLSTSLAWRKAGVNYEVNSELYDSWLSISIFFIFLTIISFSVILTIGIIEIENKIITYSIIGLIVSSGIAIYLQQGIYLFFFQDGSTASIYYIKQSDIQLFLVLIVFGIAIYEIPHLVELINFIKVYRKFIL
;
A
#
# COMPACT_ATOMS: atom_id res chain seq x y z
N MET A 1 -27.48 -34.88 -1.61
CA MET A 1 -26.90 -33.62 -2.16
C MET A 1 -26.90 -32.56 -1.07
N LEU A 2 -25.75 -31.94 -0.75
CA LEU A 2 -25.67 -30.93 0.31
C LEU A 2 -26.28 -29.60 -0.17
N LYS A 3 -27.31 -29.13 0.54
CA LYS A 3 -27.83 -27.77 0.35
C LYS A 3 -27.12 -26.82 1.29
N THR A 4 -26.73 -25.65 0.78
CA THR A 4 -25.95 -24.67 1.54
C THR A 4 -26.81 -23.43 1.80
N TYR A 5 -26.81 -22.95 3.04
CA TYR A 5 -27.52 -21.75 3.45
C TYR A 5 -26.59 -20.77 4.17
N ILE A 6 -26.69 -19.48 3.88
CA ILE A 6 -25.97 -18.40 4.57
C ILE A 6 -26.92 -17.68 5.52
N PHE A 7 -26.43 -17.37 6.73
CA PHE A 7 -27.16 -16.57 7.69
C PHE A 7 -27.09 -15.08 7.36
N ASN A 8 -28.23 -14.46 7.07
CA ASN A 8 -28.37 -13.02 6.87
C ASN A 8 -28.81 -12.36 8.19
N ASP A 9 -27.88 -11.65 8.83
CA ASP A 9 -28.10 -11.02 10.13
C ASP A 9 -29.13 -9.86 10.06
N ALA A 10 -29.17 -9.13 8.94
CA ALA A 10 -30.08 -7.99 8.76
C ALA A 10 -31.55 -8.43 8.70
N ASN A 11 -31.81 -9.53 7.97
CA ASN A 11 -33.16 -10.06 7.77
C ASN A 11 -33.53 -11.21 8.71
N LYS A 12 -32.60 -11.62 9.59
CA LYS A 12 -32.74 -12.76 10.52
C LYS A 12 -33.27 -14.01 9.83
N ASN A 13 -32.71 -14.36 8.68
CA ASN A 13 -33.13 -15.53 7.92
C ASN A 13 -31.93 -16.28 7.34
N TRP A 14 -32.20 -17.51 6.92
CA TRP A 14 -31.25 -18.36 6.18
C TRP A 14 -31.61 -18.28 4.70
N ILE A 15 -30.63 -17.95 3.86
CA ILE A 15 -30.79 -17.82 2.41
C ILE A 15 -30.01 -18.95 1.74
N GLU A 16 -30.63 -19.68 0.83
CA GLU A 16 -29.94 -20.71 0.06
C GLU A 16 -28.90 -20.07 -0.84
N GLU A 17 -27.66 -20.56 -0.77
CA GLU A 17 -26.55 -20.09 -1.59
C GLU A 17 -25.93 -21.28 -2.33
N GLN A 18 -25.77 -21.15 -3.64
CA GLN A 18 -25.33 -22.24 -4.50
C GLN A 18 -23.93 -22.00 -5.08
N SER A 19 -23.46 -20.76 -5.06
CA SER A 19 -22.31 -20.30 -5.82
C SER A 19 -21.04 -20.11 -4.97
N SER A 20 -21.07 -19.21 -4.00
CA SER A 20 -19.87 -18.74 -3.30
C SER A 20 -20.09 -18.53 -1.79
N LEU A 21 -19.03 -18.64 -1.00
CA LEU A 21 -19.02 -18.35 0.43
C LEU A 21 -17.96 -17.31 0.76
N LEU A 22 -18.27 -16.31 1.59
CA LEU A 22 -17.32 -15.32 2.09
C LEU A 22 -16.66 -15.75 3.41
N TYR A 23 -15.45 -15.27 3.69
CA TYR A 23 -14.75 -15.59 4.94
C TYR A 23 -15.43 -15.08 6.22
N HIS A 24 -16.34 -14.11 6.09
CA HIS A 24 -17.09 -13.55 7.20
C HIS A 24 -18.50 -14.14 7.32
N ASP A 25 -18.86 -15.11 6.48
CA ASP A 25 -20.17 -15.73 6.49
C ASP A 25 -20.29 -16.79 7.57
N LEU A 26 -21.54 -17.00 7.97
CA LEU A 26 -21.97 -18.15 8.76
C LEU A 26 -22.84 -19.01 7.84
N CYS A 27 -22.45 -20.27 7.68
CA CYS A 27 -23.00 -21.19 6.71
C CYS A 27 -23.58 -22.43 7.40
N ALA A 28 -24.73 -22.92 6.92
CA ALA A 28 -25.32 -24.18 7.29
C ALA A 28 -25.40 -25.09 6.07
N LEU A 29 -24.72 -26.24 6.12
CA LEU A 29 -24.82 -27.29 5.10
C LEU A 29 -25.77 -28.37 5.59
N VAL A 30 -26.89 -28.53 4.89
CA VAL A 30 -27.94 -29.51 5.22
C VAL A 30 -27.67 -30.80 4.46
N ASP A 31 -27.41 -31.86 5.23
CA ASP A 31 -27.28 -33.24 4.78
C ASP A 31 -28.61 -33.97 5.05
N GLU A 32 -29.49 -33.96 4.05
CA GLU A 32 -30.81 -34.59 4.13
C GLU A 32 -30.73 -36.11 4.27
N GLU A 33 -29.70 -36.75 3.70
CA GLU A 33 -29.53 -38.21 3.73
C GLU A 33 -29.19 -38.70 5.15
N ARG A 34 -28.41 -37.90 5.90
CA ARG A 34 -27.98 -38.23 7.26
C ARG A 34 -28.78 -37.51 8.34
N ASN A 35 -29.69 -36.62 7.95
CA ASN A 35 -30.39 -35.69 8.85
C ASN A 35 -29.42 -34.89 9.74
N ILE A 36 -28.34 -34.36 9.16
CA ILE A 36 -27.34 -33.54 9.89
C ILE A 36 -27.27 -32.16 9.25
N ILE A 37 -27.24 -31.12 10.08
CA ILE A 37 -26.92 -29.75 9.65
C ILE A 37 -25.54 -29.39 10.18
N TYR A 38 -24.59 -29.23 9.26
CA TYR A 38 -23.23 -28.79 9.57
C TYR A 38 -23.16 -27.27 9.56
N VAL A 39 -22.83 -26.67 10.70
CA VAL A 39 -22.67 -25.22 10.82
C VAL A 39 -21.19 -24.87 10.70
N TRP A 40 -20.84 -24.17 9.62
CA TRP A 40 -19.52 -23.62 9.38
C TRP A 40 -19.50 -22.14 9.74
N ASN A 41 -18.60 -21.74 10.64
CA ASN A 41 -18.33 -20.34 10.92
C ASN A 41 -17.09 -19.90 10.16
N GLY A 42 -17.24 -18.92 9.28
CA GLY A 42 -16.12 -18.36 8.53
C GLY A 42 -15.02 -17.82 9.46
N PRO A 43 -13.74 -17.87 9.04
CA PRO A 43 -12.62 -17.47 9.88
C PRO A 43 -12.65 -15.99 10.31
N LYS A 44 -13.36 -15.13 9.56
CA LYS A 44 -13.56 -13.71 9.88
C LYS A 44 -14.96 -13.42 10.47
N SER A 45 -15.79 -14.45 10.70
CA SER A 45 -17.12 -14.30 11.28
C SER A 45 -17.07 -14.24 12.80
N SER A 46 -17.91 -13.39 13.40
CA SER A 46 -17.93 -13.17 14.85
C SER A 46 -18.59 -14.32 15.61
N GLN A 47 -18.16 -14.56 16.85
CA GLN A 47 -18.78 -15.54 17.74
C GLN A 47 -20.24 -15.16 18.08
N GLU A 48 -20.56 -13.87 18.09
CA GLU A 48 -21.93 -13.40 18.30
C GLU A 48 -22.86 -13.79 17.15
N ARG A 49 -22.38 -13.67 15.90
CA ARG A 49 -23.13 -14.11 14.71
C ARG A 49 -23.39 -15.61 14.74
N LEU A 50 -22.39 -16.41 15.13
CA LEU A 50 -22.54 -17.85 15.33
C LEU A 50 -23.62 -18.20 16.37
N LYS A 51 -23.67 -17.47 17.50
CA LYS A 51 -24.71 -17.66 18.53
C LYS A 51 -26.09 -17.36 17.98
N LYS A 52 -26.28 -16.18 17.38
CA LYS A 52 -27.56 -15.75 16.78
C LYS A 52 -28.07 -16.72 15.73
N GLY A 53 -27.19 -17.14 14.80
CA GLY A 53 -27.55 -18.09 13.74
C GLY A 53 -27.92 -19.46 14.30
N ASN A 54 -27.18 -19.97 15.29
CA ASN A 54 -27.50 -21.25 15.93
C ASN A 54 -28.83 -21.22 16.70
N GLU A 55 -29.14 -20.14 17.41
CA GLU A 55 -30.43 -19.97 18.09
C GLU A 55 -31.58 -19.97 17.08
N LEU A 56 -31.42 -19.24 15.98
CA LEU A 56 -32.44 -19.19 14.93
C LEU A 56 -32.62 -20.55 14.25
N LEU A 57 -31.53 -21.27 13.97
CA LEU A 57 -31.58 -22.61 13.39
C LEU A 57 -32.29 -23.62 14.32
N LYS A 58 -31.99 -23.58 15.63
CA LYS A 58 -32.68 -24.42 16.62
C LYS A 58 -34.18 -24.13 16.69
N ASN A 59 -34.56 -22.85 16.64
CA ASN A 59 -35.96 -22.44 16.62
C ASN A 59 -36.67 -22.90 15.35
N LEU A 60 -36.00 -22.88 14.19
CA LEU A 60 -36.58 -23.40 12.95
C LEU A 60 -36.82 -24.92 13.02
N ILE A 61 -35.85 -25.69 13.54
CA ILE A 61 -36.00 -27.15 13.67
C ILE A 61 -37.11 -27.50 14.66
N SER A 62 -37.24 -26.77 15.78
CA SER A 62 -38.26 -27.06 16.78
C SER A 62 -39.69 -26.84 16.30
N ILE A 63 -39.90 -25.96 15.31
CA ILE A 63 -41.21 -25.75 14.66
C ILE A 63 -41.62 -27.00 13.86
N TYR A 64 -40.67 -27.75 13.30
CA TYR A 64 -40.92 -28.94 12.51
C TYR A 64 -40.61 -30.21 13.32
N SER A 65 -41.46 -30.50 14.31
CA SER A 65 -41.32 -31.62 15.27
C SER A 65 -41.23 -33.01 14.65
N ASN A 66 -41.54 -33.16 13.37
CA ASN A 66 -41.51 -34.44 12.65
C ASN A 66 -40.16 -34.73 11.98
N ILE A 67 -39.18 -33.83 12.07
CA ILE A 67 -37.89 -33.97 11.40
C ILE A 67 -36.75 -33.83 12.41
N ASN A 68 -36.08 -34.94 12.70
CA ASN A 68 -34.96 -34.98 13.66
C ASN A 68 -33.64 -34.66 12.98
N PHE A 69 -33.36 -33.37 12.74
CA PHE A 69 -32.04 -32.92 12.31
C PHE A 69 -31.07 -32.75 13.50
N GLN A 70 -29.87 -33.32 13.41
CA GLN A 70 -28.79 -33.06 14.35
C GLN A 70 -27.95 -31.85 13.89
N ILE A 71 -27.74 -30.86 14.75
CA ILE A 71 -26.84 -29.74 14.46
C ILE A 71 -25.41 -30.09 14.90
N SER A 72 -24.44 -29.98 13.99
CA SER A 72 -23.01 -30.19 14.25
C SER A 72 -22.20 -28.95 13.89
N ILE A 73 -21.54 -28.33 14.87
CA ILE A 73 -20.69 -27.15 14.63
C ILE A 73 -19.30 -27.64 14.21
N LEU A 74 -18.86 -27.21 13.03
CA LEU A 74 -17.58 -27.61 12.45
C LEU A 74 -16.42 -26.86 13.12
N ASN A 75 -15.68 -27.57 13.99
CA ASN A 75 -14.58 -26.97 14.76
C ASN A 75 -13.19 -27.44 14.29
N LYS A 76 -12.99 -28.76 14.07
CA LYS A 76 -11.67 -29.35 13.76
C LYS A 76 -11.67 -30.61 12.89
N LYS A 77 -12.74 -31.42 12.94
CA LYS A 77 -12.92 -32.60 12.09
C LYS A 77 -14.12 -32.37 11.19
N VAL A 78 -13.87 -31.93 9.97
CA VAL A 78 -14.88 -31.73 8.93
C VAL A 78 -14.91 -33.00 8.07
N PRO A 79 -16.07 -33.62 7.83
CA PRO A 79 -16.15 -34.75 6.91
C PRO A 79 -15.68 -34.35 5.50
N ASP A 80 -14.95 -35.23 4.82
CA ASP A 80 -14.29 -34.92 3.55
C ASP A 80 -15.24 -34.34 2.49
N TYR A 81 -16.45 -34.89 2.38
CA TYR A 81 -17.45 -34.41 1.42
C TYR A 81 -17.99 -33.00 1.74
N VAL A 82 -18.06 -32.63 3.02
CA VAL A 82 -18.41 -31.28 3.46
C VAL A 82 -17.25 -30.32 3.20
N GLN A 83 -16.02 -30.78 3.46
CA GLN A 83 -14.81 -30.02 3.20
C GLN A 83 -14.63 -29.71 1.71
N ILE A 84 -14.86 -30.70 0.83
CA ILE A 84 -14.83 -30.51 -0.62
C ILE A 84 -15.83 -29.43 -1.05
N ARG A 85 -17.07 -29.48 -0.55
CA ARG A 85 -18.11 -28.49 -0.88
C ARG A 85 -17.73 -27.08 -0.40
N LEU A 86 -17.20 -26.97 0.83
CA LEU A 86 -16.68 -25.70 1.35
C LEU A 86 -15.53 -25.17 0.50
N ASP A 87 -14.60 -26.04 0.08
CA ASP A 87 -13.45 -25.68 -0.73
C ASP A 87 -13.81 -25.24 -2.16
N GLU A 88 -14.85 -25.85 -2.74
CA GLU A 88 -15.44 -25.41 -4.02
C GLU A 88 -16.03 -24.00 -3.89
N MET A 89 -16.89 -23.77 -2.89
CA MET A 89 -17.57 -22.48 -2.70
C MET A 89 -16.63 -21.36 -2.22
N LEU A 90 -15.53 -21.71 -1.53
CA LEU A 90 -14.45 -20.79 -1.16
C LEU A 90 -13.40 -20.63 -2.27
N GLY A 91 -13.50 -21.40 -3.36
CA GLY A 91 -12.50 -21.46 -4.41
C GLY A 91 -12.29 -20.12 -5.13
N GLU A 92 -13.36 -19.34 -5.31
CA GLU A 92 -13.29 -18.00 -5.92
C GLU A 92 -12.48 -17.03 -5.04
N ILE A 93 -12.77 -16.99 -3.74
CA ILE A 93 -12.06 -16.11 -2.80
C ILE A 93 -10.62 -16.56 -2.58
N LYS A 94 -10.35 -17.87 -2.51
CA LYS A 94 -8.98 -18.38 -2.44
C LYS A 94 -8.16 -18.01 -3.68
N ARG A 95 -8.80 -17.88 -4.84
CA ARG A 95 -8.16 -17.40 -6.08
C ARG A 95 -7.97 -15.89 -6.07
N GLU A 96 -8.91 -15.13 -5.52
CA GLU A 96 -8.76 -13.68 -5.32
C GLU A 96 -7.67 -13.34 -4.29
N ASP A 97 -7.65 -13.98 -3.13
CA ASP A 97 -6.59 -13.82 -2.12
C ASP A 97 -5.22 -14.12 -2.74
N LYS A 98 -5.08 -15.22 -3.51
CA LYS A 98 -3.82 -15.54 -4.21
C LYS A 98 -3.43 -14.50 -5.26
N LYS A 99 -4.39 -13.94 -5.99
CA LYS A 99 -4.14 -12.82 -6.92
C LYS A 99 -3.75 -11.55 -6.16
N GLU A 100 -4.27 -11.33 -4.95
CA GLU A 100 -3.89 -10.23 -4.08
C GLU A 100 -2.43 -10.33 -3.60
N TYR A 101 -1.88 -11.56 -3.50
CA TYR A 101 -0.46 -11.81 -3.17
C TYR A 101 0.47 -11.73 -4.39
N ASP A 102 0.02 -12.11 -5.59
CA ASP A 102 0.81 -12.02 -6.84
C ASP A 102 0.35 -10.83 -7.70
N LYS A 103 0.64 -9.63 -7.22
CA LYS A 103 0.36 -8.33 -7.84
C LYS A 103 1.08 -8.08 -9.17
N PHE A 104 2.24 -8.71 -9.35
CA PHE A 104 3.03 -8.59 -10.57
C PHE A 104 2.84 -9.84 -11.43
N SER A 105 2.30 -9.65 -12.64
CA SER A 105 2.06 -10.72 -13.60
C SER A 105 3.33 -11.15 -14.35
N ARG A 106 4.38 -10.31 -14.37
CA ARG A 106 5.62 -10.54 -15.15
C ARG A 106 6.88 -10.32 -14.32
N PHE A 107 7.87 -11.20 -14.47
CA PHE A 107 9.17 -11.05 -13.79
C PHE A 107 9.96 -9.80 -14.21
N ILE A 108 9.82 -9.40 -15.48
CA ILE A 108 10.52 -8.23 -16.01
C ILE A 108 10.01 -6.95 -15.33
N THR A 109 8.69 -6.80 -15.21
CA THR A 109 8.09 -5.61 -14.57
C THR A 109 8.39 -5.58 -13.08
N LEU A 110 8.41 -6.73 -12.40
CA LEU A 110 8.84 -6.88 -11.01
C LEU A 110 10.28 -6.37 -10.79
N ARG A 111 11.23 -6.82 -11.62
CA ARG A 111 12.64 -6.41 -11.50
C ARG A 111 12.85 -4.94 -11.83
N LEU A 112 12.21 -4.44 -12.88
CA LEU A 112 12.29 -3.02 -13.23
C LEU A 112 11.68 -2.16 -12.12
N TYR A 113 10.50 -2.55 -11.60
CA TYR A 113 9.86 -1.85 -10.49
C TYR A 113 10.81 -1.75 -9.29
N PHE A 114 11.46 -2.83 -8.91
CA PHE A 114 12.42 -2.82 -7.80
C PHE A 114 13.60 -1.85 -8.02
N ILE A 115 14.21 -1.87 -9.21
CA ILE A 115 15.35 -1.00 -9.54
C ILE A 115 14.94 0.48 -9.52
N PHE A 116 13.79 0.80 -10.12
CA PHE A 116 13.31 2.17 -10.17
C PHE A 116 12.78 2.65 -8.81
N LEU A 117 12.17 1.78 -8.00
CA LEU A 117 11.77 2.09 -6.64
C LEU A 117 12.98 2.43 -5.77
N LEU A 118 14.06 1.65 -5.86
CA LEU A 118 15.32 1.96 -5.17
C LEU A 118 15.91 3.30 -5.64
N SER A 119 15.96 3.51 -6.95
CA SER A 119 16.44 4.77 -7.54
C SER A 119 15.62 5.98 -7.05
N ALA A 120 14.29 5.85 -7.00
CA ALA A 120 13.37 6.88 -6.55
C ALA A 120 13.53 7.24 -5.07
N LEU A 121 14.07 6.33 -4.25
CA LEU A 121 14.40 6.58 -2.84
C LEU A 121 15.82 7.15 -2.66
N ILE A 122 16.79 6.67 -3.45
CA ILE A 122 18.19 7.06 -3.28
C ILE A 122 18.45 8.48 -3.81
N PHE A 123 17.98 8.82 -5.01
CA PHE A 123 18.26 10.11 -5.63
C PHE A 123 17.78 11.35 -4.85
N PRO A 124 16.58 11.39 -4.26
CA PRO A 124 16.18 12.56 -3.50
C PRO A 124 16.99 12.74 -2.21
N LEU A 125 17.40 11.64 -1.57
CA LEU A 125 18.32 11.70 -0.43
C LEU A 125 19.68 12.27 -0.83
N ILE A 126 20.24 11.85 -1.97
CA ILE A 126 21.49 12.43 -2.49
C ILE A 126 21.31 13.92 -2.80
N SER A 127 20.18 14.32 -3.41
CA SER A 127 19.87 15.72 -3.67
C SER A 127 19.82 16.54 -2.38
N PHE A 128 19.16 16.02 -1.34
CA PHE A 128 19.08 16.67 -0.03
C PHE A 128 20.43 16.75 0.69
N LEU A 129 21.25 15.70 0.62
CA LEU A 129 22.59 15.71 1.17
C LEU A 129 23.46 16.78 0.49
N ASN A 130 23.36 16.90 -0.84
CA ASN A 130 24.02 17.98 -1.57
C ASN A 130 23.52 19.35 -1.13
N LEU A 131 22.21 19.56 -0.99
CA LEU A 131 21.64 20.82 -0.48
C LEU A 131 22.16 21.15 0.92
N SER A 132 22.28 20.14 1.78
CA SER A 132 22.73 20.28 3.17
C SER A 132 24.20 20.70 3.29
N THR A 133 25.01 20.56 2.23
CA THR A 133 26.40 21.07 2.23
C THR A 133 26.49 22.59 2.41
N SER A 134 25.41 23.32 2.13
CA SER A 134 25.29 24.76 2.41
C SER A 134 25.51 25.12 3.88
N LEU A 135 25.24 24.19 4.81
CA LEU A 135 25.48 24.40 6.25
C LEU A 135 26.97 24.54 6.59
N ALA A 136 27.84 24.03 5.72
CA ALA A 136 29.29 24.09 5.84
C ALA A 136 29.92 25.29 5.10
N TRP A 137 29.12 26.15 4.47
CA TRP A 137 29.62 27.37 3.84
C TRP A 137 30.27 28.31 4.86
N ARG A 138 31.15 29.18 4.36
CA ARG A 138 31.86 30.16 5.19
C ARG A 138 30.86 31.09 5.85
N LYS A 139 31.03 31.36 7.13
CA LYS A 139 30.16 32.27 7.89
C LYS A 139 30.76 33.67 7.94
N ALA A 140 29.96 34.67 7.64
CA ALA A 140 30.25 36.08 7.82
C ALA A 140 29.16 36.68 8.73
N GLY A 141 29.41 36.68 10.04
CA GLY A 141 28.40 37.06 11.03
C GLY A 141 27.18 36.12 11.01
N VAL A 142 26.00 36.68 10.75
CA VAL A 142 24.72 35.94 10.65
C VAL A 142 24.42 35.43 9.24
N ASN A 143 25.34 35.64 8.30
CA ASN A 143 25.19 35.25 6.90
C ASN A 143 26.14 34.08 6.56
N TYR A 144 25.76 33.30 5.57
CA TYR A 144 26.65 32.46 4.80
C TYR A 144 27.17 33.24 3.59
N GLU A 145 28.45 33.05 3.29
CA GLU A 145 29.15 33.59 2.13
C GLU A 145 29.37 32.43 1.14
N VAL A 146 28.91 32.62 -0.10
CA VAL A 146 29.04 31.62 -1.16
C VAL A 146 29.41 32.28 -2.49
N ASN A 147 30.33 31.67 -3.23
CA ASN A 147 30.66 32.10 -4.58
C ASN A 147 29.51 31.73 -5.54
N SER A 148 29.19 32.60 -6.50
CA SER A 148 28.10 32.39 -7.45
C SER A 148 28.24 31.09 -8.27
N GLU A 149 29.45 30.72 -8.71
CA GLU A 149 29.70 29.46 -9.42
C GLU A 149 29.41 28.23 -8.54
N LEU A 150 29.77 28.32 -7.25
CA LEU A 150 29.50 27.26 -6.29
C LEU A 150 28.00 27.15 -6.00
N TYR A 151 27.31 28.29 -5.86
CA TYR A 151 25.87 28.35 -5.69
C TYR A 151 25.11 27.74 -6.89
N ASP A 152 25.50 28.10 -8.11
CA ASP A 152 24.88 27.61 -9.33
C ASP A 152 25.12 26.11 -9.52
N SER A 153 26.34 25.64 -9.26
CA SER A 153 26.68 24.22 -9.30
C SER A 153 25.93 23.43 -8.23
N TRP A 154 25.84 23.99 -7.02
CA TRP A 154 25.11 23.41 -5.89
C TRP A 154 23.64 23.17 -6.22
N LEU A 155 22.94 24.17 -6.78
CA LEU A 155 21.55 24.00 -7.23
C LEU A 155 21.44 23.03 -8.41
N SER A 156 22.32 23.16 -9.41
CA SER A 156 22.26 22.35 -10.64
C SER A 156 22.41 20.85 -10.36
N ILE A 157 23.33 20.49 -9.46
CA ILE A 157 23.52 19.09 -9.04
C ILE A 157 22.26 18.55 -8.36
N SER A 158 21.66 19.33 -7.44
CA SER A 158 20.44 18.91 -6.76
C SER A 158 19.24 18.79 -7.70
N ILE A 159 19.08 19.72 -8.65
CA ILE A 159 18.07 19.67 -9.70
C ILE A 159 18.24 18.41 -10.57
N PHE A 160 19.46 18.08 -10.97
CA PHE A 160 19.76 16.88 -11.75
C PHE A 160 19.27 15.61 -11.05
N PHE A 161 19.55 15.45 -9.75
CA PHE A 161 19.06 14.30 -8.99
C PHE A 161 17.53 14.26 -8.89
N ILE A 162 16.87 15.41 -8.70
CA ILE A 162 15.40 15.46 -8.69
C ILE A 162 14.82 15.07 -10.06
N PHE A 163 15.46 15.44 -11.16
CA PHE A 163 15.06 14.98 -12.50
C PHE A 163 15.18 13.46 -12.64
N LEU A 164 16.24 12.85 -12.12
CA LEU A 164 16.37 11.39 -12.10
C LEU A 164 15.27 10.72 -11.25
N THR A 165 14.87 11.35 -10.14
CA THR A 165 13.72 10.90 -9.33
C THR A 165 12.41 10.96 -10.12
N ILE A 166 12.15 12.04 -10.86
CA ILE A 166 10.95 12.21 -11.71
C ILE A 166 10.91 11.12 -12.81
N ILE A 167 12.05 10.85 -13.47
CA ILE A 167 12.14 9.77 -14.45
C ILE A 167 11.81 8.43 -13.80
N SER A 168 12.35 8.17 -12.61
CA SER A 168 12.09 6.94 -11.87
C SER A 168 10.60 6.78 -11.56
N PHE A 169 9.94 7.80 -11.02
CA PHE A 169 8.49 7.75 -10.79
C PHE A 169 7.66 7.62 -12.07
N SER A 170 8.10 8.19 -13.19
CA SER A 170 7.40 8.04 -14.47
C SER A 170 7.42 6.59 -14.95
N VAL A 171 8.56 5.91 -14.79
CA VAL A 171 8.67 4.47 -15.11
C VAL A 171 7.83 3.64 -14.14
N ILE A 172 7.90 3.92 -12.83
CA ILE A 172 7.10 3.22 -11.82
C ILE A 172 5.60 3.38 -12.11
N LEU A 173 5.15 4.59 -12.47
CA LEU A 173 3.76 4.85 -12.86
C LEU A 173 3.36 3.99 -14.07
N THR A 174 4.21 3.92 -15.09
CA THR A 174 3.96 3.09 -16.28
C THR A 174 3.82 1.62 -15.90
N ILE A 175 4.68 1.11 -15.01
CA ILE A 175 4.58 -0.26 -14.51
C ILE A 175 3.29 -0.47 -13.71
N GLY A 176 2.93 0.49 -12.84
CA GLY A 176 1.69 0.44 -12.07
C GLY A 176 0.45 0.38 -12.96
N ILE A 177 0.44 1.08 -14.10
CA ILE A 177 -0.63 1.01 -15.09
C ILE A 177 -0.66 -0.35 -15.79
N ILE A 178 0.50 -0.88 -16.19
CA ILE A 178 0.60 -2.19 -16.87
C ILE A 178 0.12 -3.33 -15.96
N GLU A 179 0.47 -3.28 -14.67
CA GLU A 179 0.12 -4.31 -13.68
C GLU A 179 -1.21 -4.01 -12.96
N ILE A 180 -1.88 -2.89 -13.25
CA ILE A 180 -3.17 -2.48 -12.67
C ILE A 180 -3.09 -2.35 -11.13
N GLU A 181 -1.94 -1.88 -10.62
CA GLU A 181 -1.67 -1.70 -9.20
C GLU A 181 -1.97 -0.27 -8.73
N ASN A 182 -3.21 -0.04 -8.30
CA ASN A 182 -3.71 1.29 -7.90
C ASN A 182 -2.85 1.99 -6.83
N LYS A 183 -2.26 1.23 -5.89
CA LYS A 183 -1.38 1.79 -4.86
C LYS A 183 -0.10 2.37 -5.47
N ILE A 184 0.52 1.62 -6.38
CA ILE A 184 1.74 2.05 -7.08
C ILE A 184 1.45 3.30 -7.92
N ILE A 185 0.32 3.31 -8.64
CA ILE A 185 -0.14 4.46 -9.42
C ILE A 185 -0.27 5.70 -8.53
N THR A 186 -0.99 5.57 -7.42
CA THR A 186 -1.26 6.68 -6.50
C THR A 186 0.03 7.27 -5.91
N TYR A 187 0.92 6.41 -5.40
CA TYR A 187 2.17 6.86 -4.82
C TYR A 187 3.10 7.50 -5.86
N SER A 188 3.16 6.94 -7.07
CA SER A 188 3.97 7.51 -8.16
C SER A 188 3.48 8.90 -8.57
N ILE A 189 2.16 9.12 -8.65
CA ILE A 189 1.59 10.44 -8.96
C ILE A 189 1.96 11.46 -7.88
N ILE A 190 1.83 11.10 -6.60
CA ILE A 190 2.23 11.98 -5.49
C ILE A 190 3.73 12.31 -5.59
N GLY A 191 4.58 11.30 -5.84
CA GLY A 191 6.01 11.48 -6.04
C GLY A 191 6.33 12.42 -7.21
N LEU A 192 5.64 12.28 -8.34
CA LEU A 192 5.79 13.15 -9.50
C LEU A 192 5.39 14.61 -9.20
N ILE A 193 4.24 14.83 -8.56
CA ILE A 193 3.75 16.17 -8.23
C ILE A 193 4.74 16.87 -7.29
N VAL A 194 5.15 16.19 -6.22
CA VAL A 194 6.03 16.78 -5.21
C VAL A 194 7.44 17.01 -5.77
N SER A 195 7.98 16.03 -6.51
CA SER A 195 9.31 16.16 -7.11
C SER A 195 9.35 17.26 -8.19
N SER A 196 8.27 17.40 -8.97
CA SER A 196 8.15 18.51 -9.93
C SER A 196 8.06 19.86 -9.21
N GLY A 197 7.31 19.93 -8.11
CA GLY A 197 7.26 21.13 -7.27
C GLY A 197 8.62 21.53 -6.72
N ILE A 198 9.40 20.55 -6.22
CA ILE A 198 10.77 20.77 -5.76
C ILE A 198 11.67 21.23 -6.93
N ALA A 199 11.58 20.59 -8.10
CA ALA A 199 12.38 20.98 -9.27
C ALA A 199 12.11 22.43 -9.69
N ILE A 200 10.83 22.82 -9.78
CA ILE A 200 10.41 24.19 -10.11
C ILE A 200 10.90 25.16 -9.03
N TYR A 201 10.80 24.79 -7.75
CA TYR A 201 11.27 25.62 -6.65
C TYR A 201 12.77 25.87 -6.72
N LEU A 202 13.58 24.83 -6.96
CA LEU A 202 15.04 24.96 -7.13
C LEU A 202 15.42 25.73 -8.40
N GLN A 203 14.63 25.63 -9.47
CA GLN A 203 14.85 26.39 -10.72
C GLN A 203 14.67 27.91 -10.56
N GLN A 204 14.12 28.40 -9.44
CA GLN A 204 14.12 29.84 -9.15
C GLN A 204 15.53 30.42 -9.04
N GLY A 205 16.55 29.59 -8.80
CA GLY A 205 17.95 29.98 -8.91
C GLY A 205 18.30 31.10 -7.93
N ILE A 206 18.71 32.25 -8.46
CA ILE A 206 19.04 33.44 -7.67
C ILE A 206 17.84 34.02 -6.90
N TYR A 207 16.60 33.73 -7.31
CA TYR A 207 15.39 34.22 -6.63
C TYR A 207 14.96 33.35 -5.45
N LEU A 208 15.70 32.28 -5.17
CA LEU A 208 15.37 31.34 -4.11
C LEU A 208 15.60 31.94 -2.71
N PHE A 209 16.52 32.90 -2.60
CA PHE A 209 16.85 33.60 -1.37
C PHE A 209 16.86 35.11 -1.55
N PHE A 210 16.61 35.83 -0.46
CA PHE A 210 16.84 37.27 -0.41
C PHE A 210 18.31 37.54 -0.07
N PHE A 211 19.09 37.94 -1.07
CA PHE A 211 20.51 38.26 -0.86
C PHE A 211 20.69 39.51 0.00
N GLN A 212 21.65 39.44 0.91
CA GLN A 212 21.91 40.48 1.90
C GLN A 212 22.85 41.55 1.35
N ASP A 213 22.89 42.71 2.01
CA ASP A 213 23.80 43.81 1.67
C ASP A 213 25.27 43.32 1.60
N GLY A 214 25.98 43.83 0.59
CA GLY A 214 27.36 43.40 0.28
C GLY A 214 27.44 42.25 -0.72
N SER A 215 26.30 41.66 -1.13
CA SER A 215 26.29 40.68 -2.22
C SER A 215 26.67 41.33 -3.55
N THR A 216 27.47 40.62 -4.34
CA THR A 216 27.96 41.02 -5.66
C THR A 216 27.60 39.96 -6.69
N ALA A 217 27.97 40.18 -7.95
CA ALA A 217 27.80 39.17 -9.00
C ALA A 217 28.63 37.89 -8.79
N SER A 218 29.68 37.94 -7.94
CA SER A 218 30.58 36.81 -7.69
C SER A 218 30.43 36.20 -6.31
N ILE A 219 29.86 36.94 -5.34
CA ILE A 219 29.73 36.51 -3.95
C ILE A 219 28.32 36.83 -3.46
N TYR A 220 27.60 35.84 -2.99
CA TYR A 220 26.29 35.99 -2.38
C TYR A 220 26.38 35.86 -0.87
N TYR A 221 25.68 36.76 -0.18
CA TYR A 221 25.43 36.65 1.25
C TYR A 221 23.99 36.25 1.50
N ILE A 222 23.79 35.10 2.16
CA ILE A 222 22.48 34.55 2.45
C ILE A 222 22.33 34.40 3.95
N LYS A 223 21.19 34.82 4.51
CA LYS A 223 20.95 34.70 5.94
C LYS A 223 20.89 33.23 6.36
N GLN A 224 21.56 32.89 7.47
CA GLN A 224 21.63 31.49 7.93
C GLN A 224 20.25 30.88 8.22
N SER A 225 19.30 31.67 8.73
CA SER A 225 17.93 31.22 8.99
C SER A 225 17.20 30.78 7.73
N ASP A 226 17.50 31.42 6.59
CA ASP A 226 16.76 31.21 5.34
C ASP A 226 17.21 29.89 4.71
N ILE A 227 18.52 29.59 4.77
CA ILE A 227 19.07 28.27 4.39
C ILE A 227 18.48 27.16 5.26
N GLN A 228 18.39 27.36 6.58
CA GLN A 228 17.82 26.36 7.48
C GLN A 228 16.34 26.09 7.17
N LEU A 229 15.54 27.15 7.00
CA LEU A 229 14.13 27.03 6.64
C LEU A 229 13.96 26.33 5.29
N PHE A 230 14.78 26.69 4.31
CA PHE A 230 14.82 26.05 3.00
C PHE A 230 15.07 24.54 3.12
N LEU A 231 16.10 24.12 3.87
CA LEU A 231 16.41 22.69 4.05
C LEU A 231 15.27 21.95 4.75
N VAL A 232 14.62 22.58 5.74
CA VAL A 232 13.45 22.02 6.42
C VAL A 232 12.29 21.81 5.44
N LEU A 233 11.99 22.79 4.58
CA LEU A 233 10.95 22.67 3.56
C LEU A 233 11.25 21.54 2.57
N ILE A 234 12.49 21.42 2.11
CA ILE A 234 12.90 20.36 1.19
C ILE A 234 12.76 18.98 1.83
N VAL A 235 13.23 18.78 3.07
CA VAL A 235 13.13 17.46 3.72
C VAL A 235 11.68 17.07 3.98
N PHE A 236 10.81 18.02 4.34
CA PHE A 236 9.38 17.76 4.46
C PHE A 236 8.77 17.36 3.11
N GLY A 237 9.12 18.07 2.03
CA GLY A 237 8.69 17.72 0.68
C GLY A 237 9.10 16.29 0.30
N ILE A 238 10.37 15.94 0.52
CA ILE A 238 10.86 14.57 0.26
C ILE A 238 10.11 13.54 1.10
N ALA A 239 9.97 13.79 2.41
CA ALA A 239 9.33 12.85 3.34
C ALA A 239 7.88 12.49 2.95
N ILE A 240 7.12 13.41 2.34
CA ILE A 240 5.72 13.19 1.91
C ILE A 240 5.61 11.96 1.00
N TYR A 241 6.53 11.78 0.06
CA TYR A 241 6.50 10.63 -0.84
C TYR A 241 7.50 9.54 -0.44
N GLU A 242 8.61 9.86 0.22
CA GLU A 242 9.64 8.89 0.58
C GLU A 242 9.12 7.84 1.56
N ILE A 243 8.36 8.25 2.58
CA ILE A 243 7.86 7.36 3.63
C ILE A 243 6.91 6.29 3.07
N PRO A 244 5.87 6.64 2.28
CA PRO A 244 5.02 5.63 1.63
C PRO A 244 5.81 4.63 0.76
N HIS A 245 6.79 5.10 -0.02
CA HIS A 245 7.59 4.24 -0.89
C HIS A 245 8.55 3.33 -0.10
N LEU A 246 9.09 3.78 1.03
CA LEU A 246 9.88 2.93 1.93
C LEU A 246 9.04 1.79 2.51
N VAL A 247 7.82 2.09 2.95
CA VAL A 247 6.90 1.06 3.46
C VAL A 247 6.56 0.06 2.36
N GLU A 248 6.31 0.54 1.14
CA GLU A 248 6.03 -0.33 -0.01
C GLU A 248 7.23 -1.20 -0.37
N LEU A 249 8.46 -0.65 -0.36
CA LEU A 249 9.69 -1.42 -0.59
C LEU A 249 9.84 -2.56 0.43
N ILE A 250 9.60 -2.30 1.71
CA ILE A 250 9.69 -3.32 2.77
C ILE A 250 8.67 -4.44 2.51
N ASN A 251 7.43 -4.09 2.16
CA ASN A 251 6.39 -5.07 1.86
C ASN A 251 6.72 -5.86 0.58
N PHE A 252 7.18 -5.18 -0.46
CA PHE A 252 7.58 -5.76 -1.73
C PHE A 252 8.72 -6.77 -1.55
N ILE A 253 9.76 -6.42 -0.78
CA ILE A 253 10.87 -7.34 -0.48
C ILE A 253 10.36 -8.56 0.29
N LYS A 254 9.44 -8.40 1.26
CA LYS A 254 8.88 -9.55 2.01
C LYS A 254 8.16 -10.53 1.10
N VAL A 255 7.40 -10.04 0.13
CA VAL A 255 6.59 -10.87 -0.77
C VAL A 255 7.44 -11.46 -1.90
N TYR A 256 8.27 -10.65 -2.55
CA TYR A 256 8.93 -11.00 -3.81
C TYR A 256 10.42 -11.36 -3.66
N ARG A 257 10.95 -11.54 -2.44
CA ARG A 257 12.37 -11.84 -2.19
C ARG A 257 12.94 -12.93 -3.11
N LYS A 258 12.18 -14.01 -3.35
CA LYS A 258 12.59 -15.18 -4.14
C LYS A 258 12.64 -14.95 -5.65
N PHE A 259 12.09 -13.83 -6.13
CA PHE A 259 12.00 -13.50 -7.55
C PHE A 259 12.96 -12.37 -7.96
N ILE A 260 13.53 -11.69 -6.96
CA ILE A 260 14.52 -10.61 -7.10
C ILE A 260 15.95 -11.16 -7.00
N LEU A 261 16.17 -12.15 -6.11
CA LEU A 261 17.41 -12.93 -5.96
C LEU A 261 17.33 -14.23 -6.77
#